data_AF-A0A7U9WU59-F1
#
_entry.id   AF-A0A7U9WU59-F1
#
_cell.length_a   1.000
_cell.length_b   1.000
_cell.length_c   1.000
_cell.angle_alpha   90.00
_cell.angle_beta   90.00
_cell.angle_gamma   90.00
#
_symmetry.space_group_name_H-M   'P 1'
#
loop_
_entity.id
_entity.type
_entity.pdbx_description
1 polymer ?
#
loop_
_entity_poly.entity_id
_entity_poly.type
_entity_poly.pdbx_seq_one_letter_code
_entity_poly.pdbx_strand_id
1 'polypeptide(L)' 'MDLLEERILENYPKIHVDASFPAESMYLKRGYQIISYEKIATENGDFLCYHTMEKRAGQECL' A
#
# COMPACT_ATOMS: atom_id res chain seq x y z
N MET A 1 -6.23 -2.69 11.81
CA MET A 1 -5.67 -1.70 10.86
C MET A 1 -6.71 -0.66 10.48
N ASP A 2 -7.99 -1.01 10.54
CA ASP A 2 -9.13 -0.19 10.14
C ASP A 2 -9.20 1.11 10.95
N LEU A 3 -9.07 1.02 12.28
CA LEU A 3 -9.10 2.17 13.17
C LEU A 3 -7.93 3.15 12.98
N LEU A 4 -6.79 2.67 12.48
CA LEU A 4 -5.63 3.51 12.18
C LEU A 4 -5.80 4.18 10.81
N GLU A 5 -6.32 3.44 9.82
CA GLU A 5 -6.69 3.98 8.52
C GLU A 5 -7.72 5.10 8.67
N GLU A 6 -8.79 4.90 9.45
CA GLU A 6 -9.80 5.93 9.72
C GLU A 6 -9.17 7.19 10.31
N ARG A 7 -8.37 7.04 11.38
CA ARG A 7 -7.74 8.18 12.06
C ARG A 7 -6.74 8.94 11.17
N ILE A 8 -6.05 8.22 10.28
CA ILE A 8 -5.16 8.82 9.30
C ILE A 8 -5.99 9.51 8.21
N LEU A 9 -7.06 8.92 7.69
CA LEU A 9 -7.93 9.53 6.67
C LEU A 9 -8.65 10.78 7.17
N GLU A 10 -8.92 10.86 8.48
CA GLU A 10 -9.48 12.05 9.13
C GLU A 10 -8.51 13.25 9.11
N ASN A 11 -7.19 13.01 9.18
CA ASN A 11 -6.18 14.07 9.29
C ASN A 11 -5.32 14.21 8.01
N TYR A 12 -5.25 13.18 7.19
CA TYR A 12 -4.41 13.05 6.02
C TYR A 12 -5.25 12.57 4.83
N PRO A 13 -5.20 13.27 3.69
CA PRO A 13 -6.01 12.91 2.52
C PRO A 13 -5.55 11.61 1.84
N LYS A 14 -4.38 11.09 2.20
CA LYS A 14 -3.78 9.90 1.60
C LYS A 14 -3.03 9.06 2.63
N ILE A 15 -3.21 7.74 2.52
CA ILE A 15 -2.42 6.73 3.20
C ILE A 15 -1.45 6.15 2.18
N HIS A 16 -0.19 6.07 2.57
CA HIS A 16 0.86 5.42 1.80
C HIS A 16 1.33 4.17 2.54
N VAL A 17 1.41 3.04 1.85
CA VAL A 17 1.86 1.77 2.43
C VAL A 17 2.74 1.01 1.45
N ASP A 18 3.92 0.62 1.92
CA ASP A 18 4.82 -0.27 1.20
C ASP A 18 4.53 -1.71 1.63
N ALA A 19 3.89 -2.46 0.75
CA ALA A 19 3.46 -3.83 0.97
C ALA A 19 4.41 -4.81 0.28
N SER A 20 4.82 -5.87 0.96
CA SER A 20 5.52 -6.98 0.30
C SER A 20 4.62 -7.64 -0.74
N PHE A 21 5.21 -8.27 -1.75
CA PHE A 21 4.49 -9.01 -2.81
C PHE A 21 3.31 -9.89 -2.30
N PRO A 22 3.43 -10.71 -1.23
CA PRO A 22 2.30 -11.49 -0.72
C PRO A 22 1.19 -10.66 -0.04
N ALA A 23 1.50 -9.45 0.43
CA ALA A 23 0.56 -8.57 1.12
C ALA A 23 -0.24 -7.67 0.15
N GLU A 24 0.20 -7.51 -1.10
CA GLU A 24 -0.47 -6.73 -2.14
C GLU A 24 -1.96 -7.09 -2.26
N SER A 25 -2.27 -8.39 -2.35
CA SER A 25 -3.64 -8.89 -2.47
C SER A 25 -4.54 -8.50 -1.28
N MET A 26 -3.96 -8.29 -0.09
CA MET A 26 -4.71 -7.85 1.09
C MET A 26 -5.09 -6.37 0.99
N TYR A 27 -4.17 -5.53 0.51
CA TYR A 27 -4.39 -4.10 0.35
C TYR A 27 -5.27 -3.79 -0.87
N LEU A 28 -5.13 -4.51 -1.98
CA LEU A 28 -6.02 -4.41 -3.14
C LEU A 28 -7.49 -4.66 -2.75
N LYS A 29 -7.76 -5.70 -1.94
CA LYS A 29 -9.11 -6.00 -1.42
C LYS A 29 -9.67 -4.89 -0.53
N ARG A 30 -8.82 -4.06 0.07
CA ARG A 30 -9.17 -2.93 0.94
C ARG A 30 -9.33 -1.60 0.18
N GLY A 31 -9.17 -1.60 -1.15
CA GLY A 31 -9.30 -0.42 -2.01
C GLY A 31 -8.01 0.39 -2.19
N TYR A 32 -6.85 -0.17 -1.82
CA TYR A 32 -5.56 0.46 -2.11
C TYR A 32 -5.20 0.28 -3.59
N GLN A 33 -4.58 1.28 -4.16
CA GLN A 33 -4.07 1.26 -5.53
C GLN A 33 -2.55 1.10 -5.51
N ILE A 34 -2.02 0.26 -6.39
CA ILE A 34 -0.58 0.13 -6.58
C ILE A 34 -0.08 1.36 -7.32
N ILE A 35 0.88 2.06 -6.72
CA ILE A 35 1.51 3.26 -7.27
C ILE A 35 2.81 2.90 -7.97
N SER A 36 3.62 2.06 -7.33
CA SER A 36 4.90 1.66 -7.86
C SER A 36 5.27 0.25 -7.40
N TYR A 37 6.14 -0.38 -8.17
CA TYR A 37 6.77 -1.65 -7.82
C TYR A 37 8.27 -1.44 -7.80
N GLU A 38 8.88 -1.70 -6.66
CA GLU A 38 10.32 -1.65 -6.51
C GLU A 38 10.87 -3.05 -6.29
N LYS A 39 11.97 -3.31 -7.00
CA LYS A 39 12.76 -4.53 -6.84
C LYS A 39 14.20 -4.11 -6.59
N ILE A 40 14.73 -4.49 -5.44
CA ILE A 40 16.12 -4.25 -5.09
C ILE A 40 16.84 -5.59 -5.21
N ALA A 41 17.75 -5.68 -6.18
CA ALA A 41 18.65 -6.82 -6.30
C ALA A 41 19.76 -6.67 -5.26
N THR A 42 19.83 -7.57 -4.30
CA THR A 42 20.90 -7.60 -3.30
C THR A 42 22.13 -8.32 -3.88
N GLU A 43 23.32 -8.01 -3.36
CA GLU A 43 24.58 -8.67 -3.79
C GLU A 43 24.57 -10.19 -3.56
N ASN A 44 23.68 -10.71 -2.71
CA ASN A 44 23.62 -12.13 -2.37
C ASN A 44 22.67 -12.93 -3.29
N GLY A 45 22.23 -12.36 -4.41
CA GLY A 45 21.29 -12.99 -5.34
C GLY A 45 19.84 -13.00 -4.85
N ASP A 46 19.55 -12.35 -3.73
CA ASP A 46 18.20 -12.16 -3.20
C ASP A 46 17.57 -10.90 -3.80
N PHE A 47 16.27 -10.95 -4.08
CA PHE A 47 15.52 -9.83 -4.64
C PHE A 47 14.47 -9.36 -3.65
N LEU A 48 14.66 -8.18 -3.09
CA LEU A 48 13.66 -7.54 -2.25
C LEU A 48 12.60 -6.91 -3.16
N CYS A 49 11.42 -7.53 -3.24
CA CYS A 49 10.29 -7.03 -4.02
C CYS A 49 9.23 -6.43 -3.09
N TYR A 50 8.95 -5.14 -3.25
CA TYR A 50 7.87 -4.45 -2.55
C TYR A 50 7.03 -3.60 -3.50
N HIS A 51 5.75 -3.54 -3.21
CA HIS A 51 4.76 -2.73 -3.89
C HIS A 51 4.42 -1.53 -3.03
N THR A 52 4.58 -0.36 -3.60
CA THR A 52 4.18 0.90 -3.01
C THR A 52 2.73 1.16 -3.37
N MET A 53 1.86 1.28 -2.36
CA MET A 53 0.41 1.38 -2.53
C MET A 53 -0.14 2.62 -1.82
N GLU A 54 -1.13 3.27 -2.41
CA GLU A 54 -1.82 4.42 -1.80
C GLU A 54 -3.33 4.18 -1.70
N LYS A 55 -3.94 4.72 -0.64
CA LYS A 55 -5.39 4.83 -0.47
C LYS A 55 -5.75 6.27 -0.17
N ARG A 56 -6.78 6.80 -0.83
CA ARG A 56 -7.23 8.19 -0.67
C ARG A 56 -8.51 8.26 0.16
N ALA A 57 -8.60 9.27 1.03
CA ALA A 57 -9.82 9.60 1.75
C ALA A 57 -10.83 10.17 0.74
N GLY A 58 -12.02 9.58 0.66
CA GLY A 58 -13.07 9.99 -0.27
C GLY A 58 -13.19 9.14 -1.54
N GLN A 59 -12.49 8.00 -1.65
CA GLN A 59 -12.85 6.97 -2.62
C GLN A 59 -14.00 6.11 -2.09
N GLU A 60 -15.09 6.78 -1.70
CA GLU A 60 -16.39 6.14 -1.57
C GLU A 60 -16.83 5.77 -3.00
N CYS A 61 -17.25 4.53 -3.20
CA CYS A 61 -17.70 4.05 -4.50
C CYS A 61 -18.88 4.93 -4.97
N LEU A 62 -18.68 5.65 -6.08
CA LEU A 62 -19.77 6.17 -6.92
C LEU A 62 -20.36 5.01 -7.74
#